data_AF-A0A437A4M4-F1
#
_entry.id   AF-A0A437A4M4-F1
#
_cell.length_a   1.000
_cell.length_b   1.000
_cell.length_c   1.000
_cell.angle_alpha   90.00
_cell.angle_beta   90.00
_cell.angle_gamma   90.00
#
_symmetry.space_group_name_H-M   'P 1'
#
loop_
_entity.id
_entity.type
_entity.pdbx_description
1 polymer ?
#
loop_
_entity_poly.entity_id
_entity_poly.type
_entity_poly.pdbx_seq_one_letter_code
_entity_poly.pdbx_strand_id
1 'polypeptide(L)'
;MGLTSRTLVIPFSERQDSIGPMARTVKDAAYILSAIAGKCSADNYTSAIPFDTIPEYWRDLNKDSLRGAKIGIPNAVINDIMNLTDPFRVEFEKAVDIIRDLGATIYENREFIAYKEYQAFTLDYTLYTICGMEFKTNIKKYLNDLAVNPNSLHDAQDLINYTISDPREEYPNRNVFLWEADTKMLPCEDNTC
;
A
#
# COMPACT_ATOMS: atom_id res chain seq x y z
N MET A 1 1.90 5.06 6.86
CA MET A 1 1.71 3.67 7.34
C MET A 1 2.92 3.26 8.19
N GLY A 2 2.80 2.41 9.22
CA GLY A 2 3.95 2.14 10.10
C GLY A 2 3.87 0.96 11.08
N LEU A 3 2.94 0.02 10.93
CA LEU A 3 2.87 -1.12 11.87
C LEU A 3 4.03 -2.12 11.68
N THR A 4 4.51 -2.24 10.45
CA THR A 4 5.60 -3.13 10.04
C THR A 4 6.74 -2.29 9.45
N SER A 5 7.98 -2.67 9.75
CA SER A 5 9.15 -1.99 9.19
C SER A 5 9.31 -2.29 7.71
N ARG A 6 9.77 -1.30 6.95
CA ARG A 6 10.10 -1.39 5.51
C ARG A 6 11.60 -1.27 5.26
N THR A 7 12.41 -1.36 6.30
CA THR A 7 13.88 -1.33 6.19
C THR A 7 14.33 -2.40 5.20
N LEU A 8 15.08 -1.97 4.17
CA LEU A 8 15.60 -2.81 3.08
C LEU A 8 14.53 -3.52 2.24
N VAL A 9 13.31 -2.98 2.19
CA VAL A 9 12.34 -3.28 1.12
C VAL A 9 12.59 -2.28 -0.01
N ILE A 10 12.57 -2.75 -1.27
CA ILE A 10 12.66 -1.86 -2.45
C ILE A 10 11.46 -0.90 -2.39
N PRO A 11 11.69 0.41 -2.22
CA PRO A 11 10.62 1.34 -1.93
C PRO A 11 9.98 1.89 -3.21
N PHE A 12 8.74 2.35 -3.07
CA PHE A 12 8.11 3.25 -4.04
C PHE A 12 7.76 4.57 -3.34
N SER A 13 6.78 4.56 -2.44
CA SER A 13 6.39 5.72 -1.64
C SER A 13 6.42 5.34 -0.16
N GLU A 14 7.50 5.64 0.56
CA GLU A 14 7.60 5.35 2.00
C GLU A 14 6.46 5.97 2.83
N ARG A 15 5.66 6.92 2.33
CA ARG A 15 4.45 7.38 3.05
C ARG A 15 3.34 6.33 3.07
N GLN A 16 3.24 5.54 2.00
CA GLN A 16 2.14 4.61 1.72
C GLN A 16 2.58 3.15 1.80
N ASP A 17 3.84 2.86 1.51
CA ASP A 17 4.40 1.52 1.55
C ASP A 17 4.21 0.89 2.94
N SER A 18 3.84 -0.38 2.94
CA SER A 18 3.64 -1.20 4.13
C SER A 18 3.85 -2.67 3.78
N ILE A 19 4.38 -3.44 4.72
CA ILE A 19 4.55 -4.89 4.55
C ILE A 19 3.41 -5.61 5.26
N GLY A 20 2.79 -6.57 4.57
CA GLY A 20 1.65 -7.30 5.07
C GLY A 20 1.75 -8.80 4.79
N PRO A 21 1.13 -9.63 5.64
CA PRO A 21 1.08 -11.07 5.41
C PRO A 21 0.09 -11.44 4.29
N MET A 22 0.44 -12.44 3.49
CA MET A 22 -0.49 -13.14 2.60
C MET A 22 -0.54 -14.60 3.00
N ALA A 23 -1.73 -15.12 3.31
CA ALA A 23 -1.91 -16.49 3.77
C ALA A 23 -3.27 -17.06 3.37
N ARG A 24 -3.45 -18.39 3.49
CA ARG A 24 -4.72 -19.07 3.16
C ARG A 24 -5.81 -18.85 4.21
N THR A 25 -5.45 -18.49 5.43
CA THR A 25 -6.40 -18.25 6.53
C THR A 25 -6.05 -16.97 7.26
N VAL A 26 -7.08 -16.31 7.83
CA VAL A 26 -6.89 -15.13 8.70
C VAL A 26 -6.02 -15.48 9.91
N LYS A 27 -6.12 -16.72 10.42
CA LYS A 27 -5.31 -17.18 11.55
C LYS A 27 -3.81 -17.19 11.22
N ASP A 28 -3.45 -17.75 10.06
CA ASP A 28 -2.06 -17.77 9.62
C ASP A 28 -1.54 -16.34 9.34
N ALA A 29 -2.37 -15.48 8.74
CA ALA A 29 -2.02 -14.08 8.54
C ALA A 29 -1.79 -13.35 9.87
N ALA A 30 -2.60 -13.61 10.90
CA ALA A 30 -2.46 -13.02 12.23
C ALA A 30 -1.19 -13.50 12.95
N TYR A 31 -0.80 -14.77 12.79
CA TYR A 31 0.48 -15.27 13.29
C TYR A 31 1.66 -14.55 12.64
N ILE A 32 1.66 -14.44 11.31
CA ILE A 32 2.74 -13.75 10.59
C ILE A 32 2.78 -12.28 10.99
N LEU A 33 1.62 -11.59 11.05
CA LEU A 33 1.56 -10.19 11.47
C LEU A 33 2.15 -9.98 12.86
N SER A 34 1.85 -10.87 13.80
CA SER A 34 2.40 -10.81 15.17
C SER A 34 3.92 -10.96 15.19
N ALA A 35 4.51 -11.64 14.21
CA ALA A 35 5.95 -11.83 14.10
C ALA A 35 6.68 -10.66 13.42
N ILE A 36 6.02 -9.93 12.51
CA ILE A 36 6.66 -8.87 11.71
C ILE A 36 6.31 -7.44 12.16
N ALA A 37 5.24 -7.26 12.94
CA ALA A 37 4.87 -5.96 13.50
C ALA A 37 5.84 -5.59 14.62
N GLY A 38 6.28 -4.33 14.66
CA GLY A 38 7.35 -3.93 15.57
C GLY A 38 7.89 -2.54 15.33
N LYS A 39 8.31 -1.87 16.42
CA LYS A 39 9.15 -0.67 16.33
C LYS A 39 10.54 -1.06 15.80
N CYS A 40 11.05 -0.31 14.84
CA CYS A 40 12.35 -0.50 14.21
C CYS A 40 13.06 0.85 14.13
N SER A 41 14.26 0.95 14.71
CA SER A 41 15.03 2.21 14.70
C SER A 41 15.50 2.63 13.30
N ALA A 42 15.58 1.68 12.36
CA ALA A 42 15.92 1.93 10.96
C ALA A 42 14.71 2.34 10.10
N ASP A 43 13.50 2.41 10.70
CA ASP A 43 12.29 2.88 10.03
C ASP A 43 11.47 3.76 10.99
N ASN A 44 11.61 5.07 10.83
CA ASN A 44 10.97 6.06 11.71
C ASN A 44 9.44 6.00 11.69
N TYR A 45 8.79 5.47 10.65
CA TYR A 45 7.33 5.37 10.63
C TYR A 45 6.81 4.40 11.69
N THR A 46 7.64 3.42 12.07
CA THR A 46 7.29 2.48 13.14
C THR A 46 7.28 3.12 14.53
N SER A 47 7.86 4.31 14.71
CA SER A 47 7.77 5.03 15.98
C SER A 47 6.36 5.51 16.30
N ALA A 48 5.47 5.58 15.29
CA ALA A 48 4.07 5.94 15.46
C ALA A 48 3.21 4.79 16.03
N ILE A 49 3.77 3.59 16.22
CA ILE A 49 3.09 2.48 16.88
C ILE A 49 2.75 2.90 18.33
N PRO A 50 1.45 2.95 18.70
CA PRO A 50 1.03 3.56 19.96
C PRO A 50 1.19 2.65 21.19
N PHE A 51 1.62 1.41 20.99
CA PHE A 51 1.82 0.43 22.05
C PHE A 51 3.30 0.03 22.20
N ASP A 52 3.70 -0.29 23.42
CA ASP A 52 5.07 -0.74 23.73
C ASP A 52 5.25 -2.23 23.48
N THR A 53 4.18 -3.02 23.62
CA THR A 53 4.17 -4.45 23.32
C THR A 53 3.23 -4.69 22.14
N ILE A 54 3.74 -5.37 21.13
CA ILE A 54 2.97 -5.73 19.94
C ILE A 54 1.89 -6.76 20.33
N PRO A 55 0.61 -6.53 20.00
CA PRO A 55 -0.44 -7.51 20.25
C PRO A 55 -0.15 -8.85 19.57
N GLU A 56 -0.44 -9.94 20.28
CA GLU A 56 -0.53 -11.27 19.68
C GLU A 56 -1.86 -11.38 18.92
N TYR A 57 -1.92 -10.83 17.70
CA TYR A 57 -3.15 -10.70 16.88
C TYR A 57 -3.95 -11.99 16.70
N TRP A 58 -3.28 -13.14 16.79
CA TRP A 58 -3.92 -14.46 16.67
C TRP A 58 -4.76 -14.84 17.90
N ARG A 59 -4.50 -14.25 19.09
CA ARG A 59 -5.22 -14.57 20.34
C ARG A 59 -6.64 -14.04 20.35
N ASP A 60 -6.87 -12.90 19.71
CA ASP A 60 -8.17 -12.22 19.71
C ASP A 60 -9.11 -12.74 18.62
N LEU A 61 -8.72 -13.80 17.90
CA LEU A 61 -9.54 -14.42 16.87
C LEU A 61 -10.73 -15.17 17.50
N ASN A 62 -11.89 -14.52 17.47
CA ASN A 62 -13.15 -15.06 17.97
C ASN A 62 -14.17 -15.24 16.84
N LYS A 63 -14.77 -16.44 16.74
CA LYS A 63 -15.82 -16.75 15.76
C LYS A 63 -17.08 -15.92 15.93
N ASP A 64 -17.35 -15.46 17.15
CA ASP A 64 -18.50 -14.62 17.48
C ASP A 64 -18.19 -13.11 17.45
N SER A 65 -17.00 -12.71 16.99
CA SER A 65 -16.53 -11.30 17.01
C SER A 65 -17.40 -10.33 16.20
N LEU A 66 -18.19 -10.84 15.24
CA LEU A 66 -19.14 -10.02 14.48
C LEU A 66 -20.43 -9.70 15.25
N ARG A 67 -20.75 -10.43 16.32
CA ARG A 67 -21.96 -10.16 17.12
C ARG A 67 -21.86 -8.79 17.78
N GLY A 68 -22.74 -7.87 17.39
CA GLY A 68 -22.74 -6.50 17.87
C GLY A 68 -21.72 -5.57 17.18
N ALA A 69 -20.95 -6.08 16.21
CA ALA A 69 -20.10 -5.24 15.36
C ALA A 69 -20.96 -4.26 14.56
N LYS A 70 -20.43 -3.06 14.32
CA LYS A 70 -21.12 -1.98 13.58
C LYS A 70 -20.31 -1.66 12.34
N ILE A 71 -20.81 -2.03 11.17
CA ILE A 71 -20.07 -1.92 9.91
C ILE A 71 -20.79 -0.94 8.99
N GLY A 72 -20.06 0.06 8.49
CA GLY A 72 -20.58 1.06 7.57
C GLY A 72 -20.26 0.71 6.12
N ILE A 73 -21.26 0.74 5.25
CA ILE A 73 -21.08 0.55 3.81
C ILE A 73 -21.23 1.90 3.10
N PRO A 74 -20.22 2.37 2.37
CA PRO A 74 -20.33 3.58 1.58
C PRO A 74 -20.91 3.29 0.20
N ASN A 75 -22.22 3.04 0.11
CA ASN A 75 -22.86 2.57 -1.13
C ASN A 75 -22.65 3.53 -2.32
N ALA A 76 -22.49 4.84 -2.11
CA ALA A 76 -22.14 5.78 -3.18
C ALA A 76 -20.79 5.42 -3.83
N VAL A 77 -19.77 5.09 -3.03
CA VAL A 77 -18.47 4.62 -3.52
C VAL A 77 -18.63 3.30 -4.27
N ILE A 78 -19.35 2.35 -3.66
CA ILE A 78 -19.57 1.01 -4.24
C ILE A 78 -20.29 1.11 -5.59
N ASN A 79 -21.31 1.97 -5.71
CA ASN A 79 -22.06 2.17 -6.95
C ASN A 79 -21.23 2.85 -8.04
N ASP A 80 -20.27 3.70 -7.68
CA ASP A 80 -19.38 4.37 -8.63
C ASP A 80 -18.30 3.42 -9.19
N ILE A 81 -17.87 2.42 -8.41
CA ILE A 81 -16.83 1.45 -8.83
C ILE A 81 -17.38 0.12 -9.37
N MET A 82 -18.63 -0.23 -9.02
CA MET A 82 -19.28 -1.49 -9.39
C MET A 82 -20.73 -1.25 -9.78
N ASN A 83 -21.07 -1.55 -11.03
CA ASN A 83 -22.46 -1.54 -11.50
C ASN A 83 -23.28 -2.67 -10.87
N LEU A 84 -24.61 -2.50 -10.81
CA LEU A 84 -25.51 -3.49 -10.22
C LEU A 84 -25.49 -4.87 -10.90
N THR A 85 -25.17 -4.91 -12.19
CA THR A 85 -25.09 -6.16 -12.98
C THR A 85 -23.71 -6.81 -12.94
N ASP A 86 -22.76 -6.21 -12.23
CA ASP A 86 -21.41 -6.74 -12.11
C ASP A 86 -21.41 -8.03 -11.27
N PRO A 87 -20.86 -9.16 -11.76
CA PRO A 87 -20.66 -10.35 -10.94
C PRO A 87 -19.99 -10.07 -9.58
N PHE A 88 -19.09 -9.09 -9.51
CA PHE A 88 -18.47 -8.66 -8.24
C PHE A 88 -19.48 -8.08 -7.26
N ARG A 89 -20.50 -7.37 -7.76
CA ARG A 89 -21.55 -6.80 -6.90
C ARG A 89 -22.40 -7.90 -6.27
N VAL A 90 -22.72 -8.96 -7.01
CA VAL A 90 -23.48 -10.10 -6.49
C VAL A 90 -22.74 -10.77 -5.33
N GLU A 91 -21.43 -11.01 -5.48
CA GLU A 91 -20.63 -11.63 -4.41
C GLU A 91 -20.40 -10.67 -3.22
N PHE A 92 -20.29 -9.37 -3.46
CA PHE A 92 -20.23 -8.36 -2.40
C PHE A 92 -21.48 -8.41 -1.51
N GLU A 93 -22.69 -8.37 -2.10
CA GLU A 93 -23.93 -8.38 -1.34
C GLU A 93 -24.10 -9.70 -0.55
N LYS A 94 -23.72 -10.85 -1.13
CA LYS A 94 -23.69 -12.13 -0.40
C LYS A 94 -22.76 -12.07 0.81
N ALA A 95 -21.59 -11.45 0.70
CA ALA A 95 -20.67 -11.30 1.82
C ALA A 95 -21.26 -10.40 2.92
N VAL A 96 -21.96 -9.33 2.53
CA VAL A 96 -22.68 -8.45 3.48
C VAL A 96 -23.78 -9.21 4.21
N ASP A 97 -24.55 -10.05 3.50
CA ASP A 97 -25.58 -10.89 4.10
C ASP A 97 -25.01 -11.86 5.14
N ILE A 98 -23.90 -12.55 4.81
CA ILE A 98 -23.20 -13.42 5.75
C ILE A 98 -22.76 -12.64 7.01
N ILE A 99 -22.21 -11.44 6.85
CA ILE A 99 -21.76 -10.60 7.97
C ILE A 99 -22.95 -10.19 8.86
N ARG A 100 -24.10 -9.89 8.24
CA ARG A 100 -25.35 -9.55 8.95
C ARG A 100 -25.89 -10.74 9.72
N ASP A 101 -25.93 -11.93 9.10
CA ASP A 101 -26.40 -13.17 9.73
C ASP A 101 -25.52 -13.60 10.91
N LEU A 102 -24.23 -13.27 10.89
CA LEU A 102 -23.30 -13.46 12.01
C LEU A 102 -23.49 -12.46 13.16
N GLY A 103 -24.46 -11.54 13.06
CA GLY A 103 -24.90 -10.66 14.14
C GLY A 103 -24.32 -9.25 14.10
N ALA A 104 -23.69 -8.83 12.99
CA ALA A 104 -23.25 -7.45 12.81
C ALA A 104 -24.42 -6.55 12.40
N THR A 105 -24.41 -5.32 12.89
CA THR A 105 -25.29 -4.24 12.40
C THR A 105 -24.64 -3.57 11.21
N ILE A 106 -25.27 -3.73 10.04
CA ILE A 106 -24.87 -3.03 8.82
C ILE A 106 -25.55 -1.67 8.76
N TYR A 107 -24.76 -0.62 8.58
CA TYR A 107 -25.25 0.70 8.30
C TYR A 107 -24.98 1.04 6.84
N GLU A 108 -26.06 1.03 6.06
CA GLU A 108 -26.03 1.45 4.66
C GLU A 108 -25.86 2.97 4.53
N ASN A 109 -25.46 3.39 3.34
CA ASN A 109 -25.34 4.78 2.89
C ASN A 109 -24.44 5.62 3.80
N ARG A 110 -23.32 5.05 4.27
CA ARG A 110 -22.30 5.83 4.97
C ARG A 110 -21.57 6.75 4.01
N GLU A 111 -21.43 8.00 4.39
CA GLU A 111 -20.72 8.97 3.57
C GLU A 111 -19.22 8.77 3.72
N PHE A 112 -18.53 8.58 2.60
CA PHE A 112 -17.10 8.84 2.51
C PHE A 112 -16.94 10.28 2.00
N ILE A 113 -16.90 11.23 2.92
CA ILE A 113 -17.00 12.68 2.65
C ILE A 113 -15.96 13.13 1.62
N ALA A 114 -14.72 12.66 1.74
CA ALA A 114 -13.61 13.02 0.86
C ALA A 114 -13.56 12.20 -0.45
N TYR A 115 -14.58 11.39 -0.78
CA TYR A 115 -14.50 10.48 -1.92
C TYR A 115 -14.34 11.19 -3.26
N LYS A 116 -15.07 12.30 -3.48
CA LYS A 116 -14.95 13.08 -4.72
C LYS A 116 -13.58 13.73 -4.85
N GLU A 117 -13.05 14.26 -3.75
CA GLU A 117 -11.72 14.86 -3.69
C GLU A 117 -10.64 13.80 -3.92
N TYR A 118 -10.78 12.64 -3.31
CA TYR A 118 -9.92 11.47 -3.54
C TYR A 118 -9.95 11.03 -5.00
N GLN A 119 -11.14 10.95 -5.61
CA GLN A 119 -11.28 10.58 -7.02
C GLN A 119 -10.64 11.63 -7.94
N ALA A 120 -10.82 12.92 -7.68
CA ALA A 120 -10.15 13.97 -8.44
C ALA A 120 -8.63 13.88 -8.30
N PHE A 121 -8.13 13.65 -7.07
CA PHE A 121 -6.71 13.51 -6.76
C PHE A 121 -6.06 12.29 -7.43
N THR A 122 -6.81 11.19 -7.63
CA THR A 122 -6.33 10.02 -8.38
C THR A 122 -6.44 10.20 -9.89
N LEU A 123 -7.53 10.79 -10.39
CA LEU A 123 -7.75 11.01 -11.82
C LEU A 123 -6.81 12.07 -12.44
N ASP A 124 -6.43 13.10 -11.67
CA ASP A 124 -5.47 14.12 -12.10
C ASP A 124 -4.00 13.67 -11.95
N TYR A 125 -3.77 12.36 -11.79
CA TYR A 125 -2.44 11.76 -11.58
C TYR A 125 -1.65 12.37 -10.41
N THR A 126 -2.26 13.19 -9.54
CA THR A 126 -1.55 13.87 -8.46
C THR A 126 -0.95 12.88 -7.47
N LEU A 127 -1.71 11.84 -7.11
CA LEU A 127 -1.21 10.73 -6.30
C LEU A 127 0.03 10.08 -6.95
N TYR A 128 -0.07 9.80 -8.25
CA TYR A 128 1.00 9.15 -9.00
C TYR A 128 2.26 10.03 -9.05
N THR A 129 2.11 11.33 -9.35
CA THR A 129 3.19 12.33 -9.35
C THR A 129 3.89 12.41 -8.00
N ILE A 130 3.13 12.44 -6.89
CA ILE A 130 3.70 12.43 -5.54
C ILE A 130 4.51 11.15 -5.29
N CYS A 131 3.95 9.99 -5.62
CA CYS A 131 4.67 8.73 -5.48
C CYS A 131 5.93 8.66 -6.35
N GLY A 132 5.89 9.15 -7.59
CA GLY A 132 7.04 9.19 -8.49
C GLY A 132 8.16 10.10 -7.98
N MET A 133 7.81 11.27 -7.42
CA MET A 133 8.78 12.14 -6.76
C MET A 133 9.43 11.48 -5.53
N GLU A 134 8.65 10.73 -4.74
CA GLU A 134 9.16 9.98 -3.60
C GLU A 134 10.00 8.77 -4.02
N PHE A 135 9.64 8.10 -5.11
CA PHE A 135 10.40 6.97 -5.64
C PHE A 135 11.85 7.35 -5.90
N LYS A 136 12.09 8.51 -6.53
CA LYS A 136 13.45 9.04 -6.79
C LYS A 136 14.32 9.10 -5.54
N THR A 137 13.77 9.67 -4.47
CA THR A 137 14.52 9.90 -3.23
C THR A 137 14.68 8.59 -2.46
N ASN A 138 13.63 7.77 -2.43
CA ASN A 138 13.61 6.51 -1.69
C ASN A 138 14.51 5.45 -2.35
N ILE A 139 14.49 5.31 -3.68
CA ILE A 139 15.32 4.30 -4.37
C ILE A 139 16.80 4.62 -4.25
N LYS A 140 17.18 5.90 -4.33
CA LYS A 140 18.56 6.35 -4.09
C LYS A 140 19.03 6.01 -2.69
N LYS A 141 18.19 6.24 -1.67
CA LYS A 141 18.49 5.86 -0.29
C LYS A 141 18.66 4.34 -0.16
N TYR A 142 17.71 3.56 -0.66
CA TYR A 142 17.77 2.10 -0.64
C TYR A 142 19.06 1.55 -1.26
N LEU A 143 19.43 2.04 -2.45
CA LEU A 143 20.64 1.59 -3.17
C LEU A 143 21.93 1.91 -2.40
N ASN A 144 21.98 3.05 -1.70
CA ASN A 144 23.13 3.43 -0.87
C ASN A 144 23.23 2.63 0.44
N ASP A 145 22.12 2.06 0.92
CA ASP A 145 22.08 1.22 2.12
C ASP A 145 22.46 -0.25 1.82
N LEU A 146 22.62 -0.63 0.55
CA LEU A 146 23.00 -2.00 0.16
C LEU A 146 24.45 -2.32 0.56
N ALA A 147 24.64 -3.41 1.31
CA ALA A 147 25.97 -3.90 1.65
C ALA A 147 26.78 -4.37 0.42
N VAL A 148 26.09 -4.86 -0.61
CA VAL A 148 26.70 -5.29 -1.88
C VAL A 148 25.87 -4.72 -3.02
N ASN A 149 26.52 -3.92 -3.88
CA ASN A 149 25.92 -3.31 -5.05
C ASN A 149 26.72 -3.71 -6.31
N PRO A 150 26.46 -4.90 -6.87
CA PRO A 150 27.34 -5.51 -7.89
C PRO A 150 27.33 -4.75 -9.22
N ASN A 151 26.25 -4.02 -9.50
CA ASN A 151 26.09 -3.24 -10.72
C ASN A 151 26.39 -1.75 -10.51
N SER A 152 26.82 -1.35 -9.30
CA SER A 152 27.11 0.04 -8.94
C SER A 152 25.96 1.02 -9.29
N LEU A 153 24.72 0.64 -8.98
CA LEU A 153 23.54 1.50 -9.22
C LEU A 153 23.34 2.44 -8.04
N HIS A 154 23.18 3.74 -8.26
CA HIS A 154 23.09 4.73 -7.18
C HIS A 154 21.77 5.50 -7.14
N ASP A 155 21.01 5.51 -8.22
CA ASP A 155 19.74 6.21 -8.31
C ASP A 155 18.79 5.60 -9.35
N ALA A 156 17.64 6.26 -9.54
CA ALA A 156 16.63 5.86 -10.52
C ALA A 156 17.15 5.90 -11.97
N GLN A 157 18.08 6.80 -12.30
CA GLN A 157 18.61 6.91 -13.66
C GLN A 157 19.54 5.75 -13.98
N ASP A 158 20.39 5.35 -13.03
CA ASP A 158 21.22 4.14 -13.16
C ASP A 158 20.33 2.90 -13.37
N LEU A 159 19.24 2.79 -12.61
CA LEU A 159 18.28 1.69 -12.73
C LEU A 159 17.61 1.66 -14.13
N ILE A 160 17.19 2.82 -14.63
CA ILE A 160 16.62 2.96 -15.98
C ILE A 160 17.64 2.51 -17.04
N ASN A 161 18.87 3.03 -16.96
CA ASN A 161 19.93 2.71 -17.92
C ASN A 161 20.26 1.22 -17.91
N TYR A 162 20.38 0.63 -16.71
CA TYR A 162 20.62 -0.79 -16.54
C TYR A 162 19.49 -1.61 -17.18
N THR A 163 18.23 -1.26 -16.88
CA THR A 163 17.03 -1.96 -17.41
C THR A 163 16.95 -1.91 -18.93
N ILE A 164 17.33 -0.79 -19.55
CA ILE A 164 17.36 -0.67 -21.02
C ILE A 164 18.50 -1.50 -21.62
N SER A 165 19.65 -1.55 -20.95
CA SER A 165 20.88 -2.16 -21.49
C SER A 165 20.95 -3.68 -21.31
N ASP A 166 20.28 -4.23 -20.29
CA ASP A 166 20.38 -5.65 -19.95
C ASP A 166 19.30 -6.47 -20.68
N PRO A 167 19.68 -7.43 -21.55
CA PRO A 167 18.72 -8.21 -22.31
C PRO A 167 17.80 -9.07 -21.44
N ARG A 168 18.16 -9.36 -20.18
CA ARG A 168 17.32 -10.12 -19.23
C ARG A 168 16.10 -9.34 -18.77
N GLU A 169 16.15 -8.01 -18.85
CA GLU A 169 15.05 -7.13 -18.46
C GLU A 169 13.99 -6.99 -19.56
N GLU A 170 14.23 -7.59 -20.74
CA GLU A 170 13.27 -7.69 -21.84
C GLU A 170 12.78 -6.32 -22.37
N TYR A 171 13.58 -5.25 -22.26
CA TYR A 171 13.25 -3.97 -22.86
C TYR A 171 13.21 -4.08 -24.41
N PRO A 172 12.21 -3.51 -25.11
CA PRO A 172 11.14 -2.64 -24.62
C PRO A 172 9.82 -3.33 -24.24
N ASN A 173 9.74 -4.67 -24.25
CA ASN A 173 8.51 -5.38 -23.86
C ASN A 173 8.12 -5.09 -22.40
N ARG A 174 9.13 -4.99 -21.52
CA ARG A 174 9.01 -4.38 -20.20
C ARG A 174 9.62 -2.99 -20.26
N ASN A 175 8.77 -1.98 -20.45
CA ASN A 175 9.22 -0.61 -20.62
C ASN A 175 9.45 0.09 -19.27
N VAL A 176 10.20 1.19 -19.32
CA VAL A 176 10.55 2.05 -18.18
C VAL A 176 9.82 3.41 -18.23
N PHE A 177 8.74 3.52 -19.00
CA PHE A 177 8.06 4.80 -19.28
C PHE A 177 7.68 5.56 -18.01
N LEU A 178 7.15 4.85 -17.02
CA LEU A 178 6.76 5.40 -15.73
C LEU A 178 7.97 5.94 -14.96
N TRP A 179 9.08 5.20 -14.91
CA TRP A 179 10.31 5.65 -14.26
C TRP A 179 10.93 6.84 -14.98
N GLU A 180 10.91 6.88 -16.31
CA GLU A 180 11.38 8.04 -17.07
C GLU A 180 10.51 9.28 -16.87
N ALA A 181 9.19 9.12 -16.74
CA ALA A 181 8.28 10.20 -16.43
C ALA A 181 8.59 10.73 -15.02
N ASP A 182 8.68 9.83 -14.04
CA ASP A 182 9.01 10.16 -12.66
C ASP A 182 10.36 10.88 -12.59
N THR A 183 11.41 10.38 -13.27
CA THR A 183 12.76 11.01 -13.33
C THR A 183 12.76 12.42 -13.90
N LYS A 184 11.88 12.71 -14.86
CA LYS A 184 11.76 14.04 -15.48
C LYS A 184 10.87 15.02 -14.71
N MET A 185 10.00 14.53 -13.82
CA MET A 185 9.19 15.37 -12.91
C MET A 185 10.10 15.96 -11.82
N LEU A 186 10.71 17.11 -12.08
CA LEU A 186 11.59 17.82 -11.14
C LEU A 186 10.81 18.35 -9.92
N PRO A 187 11.20 18.04 -8.68
CA PRO A 187 11.34 19.07 -7.68
C PRO A 187 12.67 19.79 -7.93
N CYS A 188 12.64 21.12 -7.97
CA CYS A 188 13.82 21.96 -8.07
C CYS A 188 14.86 21.49 -7.03
N GLU A 189 16.07 21.15 -7.47
CA GLU A 189 17.10 20.47 -6.65
C GLU A 189 17.58 21.29 -5.44
N ASP A 190 17.08 22.52 -5.27
CA ASP A 190 17.59 23.52 -4.33
C ASP A 190 16.49 24.32 -3.59
N ASN A 191 15.22 23.88 -3.61
CA ASN A 191 14.10 24.65 -3.01
C ASN A 191 13.99 26.11 -3.54
N THR A 192 14.46 26.43 -4.74
CA THR A 192 14.35 27.79 -5.31
C THR A 192 13.14 28.03 -6.21
N CYS A 193 12.12 27.17 -6.06
CA CYS A 193 10.78 27.37 -6.59
C CYS A 193 9.84 27.71 -5.41
#